data_AF-A0A964M5W2-F1
#
_entry.id   AF-A0A964M5W2-F1
#
_cell.length_a   1.000
_cell.length_b   1.000
_cell.length_c   1.000
_cell.angle_alpha   90.00
_cell.angle_beta   90.00
_cell.angle_gamma   90.00
#
_symmetry.space_group_name_H-M   'P 1'
#
loop_
_entity.id
_entity.type
_entity.pdbx_description
1 polymer ?
#
loop_
_entity_poly.entity_id
_entity_poly.type
_entity_poly.pdbx_seq_one_letter_code
_entity_poly.pdbx_strand_id
1 'polypeptide(L)'
;MTEPSLWAREVEADVLPTLRELGISFVPYSPLGRGFLAGAIRSLDGLASDDYRRRQPRFQPGNIERNLAIVDSLSRVAAQVEATPAQLALAWLLHQGEDIVPIPGTKHRERLEENTAAAEVSLTAAQLAELDRAAPVGAAAGARY
;
A
#
# COMPACT_ATOMS: atom_id res chain seq x y z
N MET A 1 14.85 7.29 -1.22
CA MET A 1 14.14 6.11 -1.77
C MET A 1 12.65 6.33 -1.65
N THR A 2 11.88 6.02 -2.68
CA THR A 2 10.41 6.08 -2.68
C THR A 2 9.83 4.82 -2.03
N GLU A 3 8.55 4.81 -1.66
CA GLU A 3 7.83 3.65 -1.06
C GLU A 3 6.47 3.51 -1.76
N PRO A 4 6.47 3.20 -3.06
CA PRO A 4 5.23 3.30 -3.83
C PRO A 4 4.19 2.32 -3.35
N SER A 5 3.00 2.86 -3.13
CA SER A 5 1.85 2.16 -2.56
C SER A 5 0.63 3.08 -2.67
N LEU A 6 -0.55 2.59 -2.31
CA LEU A 6 -1.73 3.45 -2.10
C LEU A 6 -1.50 4.55 -1.04
N TRP A 7 -0.41 4.50 -0.27
CA TRP A 7 -0.06 5.54 0.71
C TRP A 7 0.97 6.55 0.20
N ALA A 8 1.55 6.34 -0.98
CA ALA A 8 2.54 7.21 -1.62
C ALA A 8 2.60 6.90 -3.11
N ARG A 9 2.03 7.78 -3.93
CA ARG A 9 1.77 7.57 -5.37
C ARG A 9 2.55 8.52 -6.29
N GLU A 10 3.48 9.29 -5.72
CA GLU A 10 4.19 10.37 -6.42
C GLU A 10 5.01 9.86 -7.62
N VAL A 11 5.49 8.61 -7.54
CA VAL A 11 6.26 7.99 -8.64
C VAL A 11 5.48 7.85 -9.93
N GLU A 12 4.13 7.80 -9.86
CA GLU A 12 3.27 7.59 -11.03
C GLU A 12 3.39 8.74 -12.03
N ALA A 13 3.55 9.98 -11.54
CA ALA A 13 3.70 11.16 -12.39
C ALA A 13 5.18 11.41 -12.75
N ASP A 14 6.09 11.22 -11.80
CA ASP A 14 7.45 11.78 -11.92
C ASP A 14 8.51 10.77 -12.37
N VAL A 15 8.31 9.47 -12.12
CA VAL A 15 9.36 8.45 -12.27
C VAL A 15 8.96 7.35 -13.25
N LEU A 16 7.75 6.79 -13.11
CA LEU A 16 7.29 5.67 -13.94
C LEU A 16 7.30 5.98 -15.45
N PRO A 17 6.94 7.19 -15.93
CA PRO A 17 7.00 7.49 -17.36
C PRO A 17 8.42 7.35 -17.93
N THR A 18 9.42 7.87 -17.24
CA THR A 18 10.83 7.78 -17.67
C THR A 18 11.35 6.35 -17.62
N LEU A 19 11.00 5.59 -16.57
CA LEU A 19 11.41 4.18 -16.50
C LEU A 19 10.84 3.36 -17.65
N ARG A 20 9.57 3.60 -18.01
CA ARG A 20 8.91 2.95 -19.15
C ARG A 20 9.51 3.32 -20.49
N GLU A 21 9.81 4.60 -20.69
CA GLU A 21 10.51 5.07 -21.89
C GLU A 21 11.86 4.37 -22.08
N LEU A 22 12.56 4.10 -20.97
CA LEU A 22 13.86 3.43 -20.97
C LEU A 22 13.79 1.90 -20.91
N GLY A 23 12.60 1.29 -20.81
CA GLY A 23 12.43 -0.15 -20.66
C GLY A 23 12.97 -0.70 -19.34
N ILE A 24 12.92 0.09 -18.26
CA ILE A 24 13.42 -0.27 -16.93
C ILE A 24 12.26 -0.67 -16.03
N SER A 25 12.35 -1.86 -15.42
CA SER A 25 11.39 -2.28 -14.39
C SER A 25 11.56 -1.52 -13.08
N PHE A 26 10.46 -1.27 -12.39
CA PHE A 26 10.42 -0.59 -11.11
C PHE A 26 10.14 -1.57 -9.96
N VAL A 27 10.91 -1.45 -8.87
CA VAL A 27 10.82 -2.34 -7.70
C VAL A 27 10.35 -1.55 -6.46
N PRO A 28 9.04 -1.51 -6.15
CA PRO A 28 8.52 -0.84 -4.96
C PRO A 28 9.06 -1.42 -3.66
N TYR A 29 9.76 -0.60 -2.87
CA TYR A 29 10.15 -0.89 -1.49
C TYR A 29 9.03 -0.54 -0.49
N SER A 30 8.91 -1.33 0.58
CA SER A 30 7.82 -1.26 1.59
C SER A 30 6.42 -1.05 0.99
N PRO A 31 5.97 -1.90 0.05
CA PRO A 31 4.71 -1.72 -0.69
C PRO A 31 3.46 -1.71 0.21
N LEU A 32 3.56 -2.22 1.43
CA LEU A 32 2.47 -2.25 2.42
C LEU A 32 2.48 -1.06 3.39
N GLY A 33 3.24 0.00 3.12
CA GLY A 33 3.27 1.19 3.97
C GLY A 33 3.71 0.87 5.41
N ARG A 34 4.80 0.10 5.56
CA ARG A 34 5.30 -0.38 6.87
C ARG A 34 4.25 -1.20 7.65
N GLY A 35 3.42 -1.94 6.93
CA GLY A 35 2.34 -2.78 7.48
C GLY A 35 1.04 -2.02 7.76
N PHE A 36 0.98 -0.72 7.51
CA PHE A 36 -0.23 0.07 7.70
C PHE A 36 -1.36 -0.39 6.76
N LEU A 37 -1.03 -0.62 5.48
CA LEU A 37 -2.02 -1.03 4.46
C LEU A 37 -2.52 -2.47 4.65
N ALA A 38 -1.86 -3.27 5.49
CA ALA A 38 -2.34 -4.60 5.87
C ALA A 38 -3.50 -4.56 6.90
N GLY A 39 -3.83 -3.39 7.44
CA GLY A 39 -5.04 -3.16 8.24
C GLY A 39 -4.96 -3.51 9.72
N ALA A 40 -3.91 -4.19 10.18
CA ALA A 40 -3.75 -4.55 11.59
C ALA A 40 -3.49 -3.35 12.51
N ILE A 41 -2.96 -2.24 11.98
CA ILE A 41 -2.63 -1.04 12.76
C ILE A 41 -3.81 -0.07 12.68
N ARG A 42 -4.51 0.10 13.79
CA ARG A 42 -5.71 0.97 13.90
C ARG A 42 -5.52 2.18 14.80
N SER A 43 -4.47 2.20 15.61
CA SER A 43 -4.13 3.33 16.50
C SER A 43 -2.66 3.24 16.92
N LEU A 44 -2.14 4.31 17.52
CA LEU A 44 -0.82 4.28 18.15
C LEU A 44 -0.75 3.24 19.27
N ASP A 45 -1.83 3.03 20.01
CA ASP A 45 -1.87 2.07 21.12
C ASP A 45 -1.77 0.61 20.66
N GLY A 46 -2.07 0.35 19.38
CA GLY A 46 -1.84 -0.96 18.75
C GLY A 46 -0.36 -1.25 18.44
N LEU A 47 0.55 -0.30 18.66
CA LEU A 47 1.99 -0.47 18.46
C LEU A 47 2.70 -0.69 19.79
N ALA A 48 3.77 -1.50 19.79
CA ALA A 48 4.66 -1.62 20.96
C ALA A 48 5.27 -0.26 21.33
N SER A 49 5.56 -0.02 22.61
CA SER A 49 6.01 1.29 23.11
C SER A 49 7.34 1.76 22.50
N ASP A 50 8.19 0.83 22.07
CA ASP A 50 9.48 1.06 21.42
C ASP A 50 9.41 1.06 19.87
N ASP A 51 8.22 0.89 19.30
CA ASP A 51 8.03 0.87 17.85
C ASP A 51 8.33 2.24 17.23
N TYR A 52 9.29 2.28 16.29
CA TYR A 52 9.72 3.51 15.62
C TYR A 52 8.59 4.23 14.86
N ARG A 53 7.55 3.50 14.41
CA ARG A 53 6.38 4.09 13.74
C ARG A 53 5.64 5.07 14.63
N ARG A 54 5.71 4.92 15.96
CA ARG A 54 5.11 5.88 16.92
C ARG A 54 5.65 7.29 16.80
N ARG A 55 6.82 7.48 16.16
CA ARG A 55 7.44 8.80 15.95
C ARG A 55 7.24 9.33 14.53
N GLN A 56 6.67 8.53 13.62
CA GLN A 56 6.46 8.96 12.24
C GLN A 56 5.24 9.89 12.15
N PRO A 57 5.31 10.97 11.34
CA PRO A 57 4.20 11.92 11.23
C PRO A 57 2.89 11.27 10.80
N ARG A 58 2.93 10.28 9.91
CA ARG A 58 1.74 9.55 9.41
C ARG A 58 0.97 8.76 10.47
N PHE A 59 1.61 8.43 11.58
CA PHE A 59 1.00 7.70 12.70
C PHE A 59 0.59 8.62 13.85
N GLN A 60 0.89 9.92 13.78
CA GLN A 60 0.53 10.86 14.85
C GLN A 60 -0.98 11.06 14.95
N PRO A 61 -1.49 11.47 16.12
CA PRO A 61 -2.91 11.77 16.30
C PRO A 61 -3.42 12.76 15.26
N GLY A 62 -4.60 12.48 14.71
CA GLY A 62 -5.22 13.21 13.60
C GLY A 62 -4.75 12.75 12.21
N ASN A 63 -3.51 12.29 12.07
CA ASN A 63 -3.01 11.77 10.78
C ASN A 63 -3.37 10.30 10.61
N ILE A 64 -3.19 9.49 11.65
CA ILE A 64 -3.52 8.06 11.58
C ILE A 64 -4.99 7.85 11.24
N GLU A 65 -5.91 8.58 11.87
CA GLU A 65 -7.35 8.46 11.65
C GLU A 65 -7.74 8.83 10.22
N ARG A 66 -7.12 9.88 9.64
CA ARG A 66 -7.32 10.21 8.22
C ARG A 66 -6.80 9.12 7.30
N ASN A 67 -5.61 8.59 7.61
CA ASN A 67 -4.98 7.54 6.82
C ASN A 67 -5.76 6.21 6.89
N LEU A 68 -6.49 5.94 7.98
CA LEU A 68 -7.32 4.74 8.10
C LEU A 68 -8.46 4.70 7.08
N ALA A 69 -8.89 5.84 6.53
CA ALA A 69 -9.87 5.84 5.44
C ALA A 69 -9.40 5.06 4.20
N ILE A 70 -8.08 5.10 3.92
CA ILE A 70 -7.46 4.30 2.84
C ILE A 70 -7.55 2.81 3.17
N VAL A 71 -7.21 2.45 4.40
CA VAL A 71 -7.25 1.07 4.90
C VAL A 71 -8.68 0.51 4.92
N ASP A 72 -9.66 1.33 5.31
CA ASP A 72 -11.07 0.95 5.34
C ASP A 72 -11.59 0.70 3.93
N SER A 73 -11.17 1.51 2.95
CA SER A 73 -11.52 1.27 1.55
C SER A 73 -10.86 0.03 0.98
N LEU A 74 -9.57 -0.18 1.26
CA LEU A 74 -8.89 -1.44 0.94
C LEU A 74 -9.63 -2.63 1.53
N SER A 75 -9.98 -2.58 2.81
CA SER A 75 -10.64 -3.71 3.49
C SER A 75 -12.01 -4.03 2.89
N ARG A 76 -12.77 -2.99 2.50
CA ARG A 76 -14.07 -3.15 1.84
C ARG A 76 -13.94 -3.83 0.47
N VAL A 77 -13.03 -3.36 -0.37
CA VAL A 77 -12.80 -3.95 -1.70
C VAL A 77 -12.20 -5.35 -1.58
N ALA A 78 -11.33 -5.58 -0.61
CA ALA A 78 -10.70 -6.88 -0.40
C ALA A 78 -11.74 -7.95 -0.06
N ALA A 79 -12.74 -7.59 0.75
CA ALA A 79 -13.87 -8.47 1.05
C ALA A 79 -14.72 -8.83 -0.19
N GLN A 80 -14.80 -7.95 -1.20
CA GLN A 80 -15.53 -8.24 -2.45
C GLN A 80 -14.83 -9.27 -3.34
N VAL A 81 -13.51 -9.44 -3.17
CA VAL A 81 -12.66 -10.34 -3.97
C VAL A 81 -12.06 -11.46 -3.12
N GLU A 82 -12.60 -11.68 -1.92
CA GLU A 82 -12.16 -12.71 -0.96
C GLU A 82 -10.65 -12.67 -0.65
N ALA A 83 -10.07 -11.47 -0.63
CA ALA A 83 -8.65 -11.23 -0.36
C ALA A 83 -8.44 -10.52 0.99
N THR A 84 -7.19 -10.54 1.49
CA THR A 84 -6.78 -9.69 2.62
C THR A 84 -6.48 -8.26 2.14
N PRO A 85 -6.51 -7.26 3.05
CA PRO A 85 -6.07 -5.90 2.69
C PRO A 85 -4.63 -5.84 2.16
N ALA A 86 -3.74 -6.69 2.67
CA ALA A 86 -2.36 -6.77 2.19
C ALA A 86 -2.29 -7.32 0.76
N GLN A 87 -3.04 -8.39 0.47
CA GLN A 87 -3.16 -8.93 -0.88
C GLN A 87 -3.70 -7.89 -1.85
N LEU A 88 -4.77 -7.18 -1.46
CA LEU A 88 -5.36 -6.16 -2.31
C LEU A 88 -4.38 -5.01 -2.61
N ALA A 89 -3.64 -4.54 -1.59
CA ALA A 89 -2.66 -3.48 -1.77
C ALA A 89 -1.52 -3.89 -2.73
N LEU A 90 -1.08 -5.14 -2.67
CA LEU A 90 -0.09 -5.70 -3.60
C LEU A 90 -0.67 -5.91 -5.00
N ALA A 91 -1.90 -6.43 -5.10
CA ALA A 91 -2.59 -6.63 -6.37
C ALA A 91 -2.80 -5.30 -7.11
N TRP A 92 -3.18 -4.24 -6.38
CA TRP A 92 -3.29 -2.90 -6.94
C TRP A 92 -1.95 -2.38 -7.50
N LEU A 93 -0.83 -2.66 -6.81
CA LEU A 93 0.51 -2.29 -7.30
C LEU A 93 0.88 -3.06 -8.57
N LEU A 94 0.63 -4.38 -8.60
CA LEU A 94 0.85 -5.21 -9.79
C LEU A 94 -0.01 -4.74 -10.97
N HIS A 95 -1.21 -4.22 -10.70
CA HIS A 95 -2.08 -3.66 -11.75
C HIS A 95 -1.54 -2.36 -12.37
N GLN A 96 -0.58 -1.68 -11.73
CA GLN A 96 -0.01 -0.45 -12.30
C GLN A 96 0.81 -0.72 -13.57
N GLY A 97 1.29 -1.96 -13.77
CA GLY A 97 1.95 -2.40 -15.00
C GLY A 97 2.80 -3.66 -14.81
N GLU A 98 3.07 -4.38 -15.90
CA GLU A 98 3.96 -5.56 -15.90
C GLU A 98 5.41 -5.22 -15.52
N ASP A 99 5.78 -3.94 -15.60
CA ASP A 99 7.07 -3.39 -15.21
C ASP A 99 7.21 -3.19 -13.69
N ILE A 100 6.18 -3.48 -12.89
CA ILE A 100 6.15 -3.26 -11.45
C ILE A 100 6.34 -4.58 -10.68
N VAL A 101 7.44 -4.68 -9.92
CA VAL A 101 7.80 -5.89 -9.16
C VAL A 101 7.96 -5.55 -7.68
N PRO A 102 6.87 -5.53 -6.88
CA PRO A 102 6.95 -5.19 -5.46
C PRO A 102 7.71 -6.24 -4.66
N ILE A 103 8.47 -5.81 -3.64
CA ILE A 103 9.24 -6.67 -2.74
C ILE A 103 8.69 -6.64 -1.31
N PRO A 104 7.53 -7.28 -1.03
CA PRO A 104 6.99 -7.31 0.31
C PRO A 104 7.86 -8.14 1.25
N GLY A 105 8.39 -7.51 2.28
CA GLY A 105 9.21 -8.17 3.31
C GLY A 105 8.36 -8.91 4.34
N THR A 106 8.80 -10.10 4.75
CA THR A 106 8.21 -10.85 5.87
C THR A 106 9.24 -11.79 6.50
N LYS A 107 9.01 -12.15 7.78
CA LYS A 107 9.75 -13.22 8.50
C LYS A 107 8.90 -14.48 8.73
N HIS A 108 7.63 -14.46 8.32
CA HIS A 108 6.66 -15.52 8.55
C HIS A 108 6.26 -16.16 7.23
N ARG A 109 6.20 -17.50 7.21
CA ARG A 109 5.82 -18.27 6.02
C ARG A 109 4.39 -17.99 5.60
N GLU A 110 3.44 -17.90 6.54
CA GLU A 110 2.03 -17.65 6.17
C GLU A 110 1.87 -16.31 5.45
N ARG A 111 2.66 -15.30 5.84
CA ARG A 111 2.65 -13.98 5.18
C ARG A 111 3.32 -14.02 3.82
N LEU A 112 4.30 -14.89 3.60
CA LEU A 112 4.89 -15.09 2.28
C LEU A 112 3.85 -15.69 1.33
N GLU A 113 3.13 -16.71 1.78
CA GLU A 113 2.05 -17.36 1.04
C GLU A 113 0.92 -16.36 0.74
N GLU A 114 0.48 -15.60 1.74
CA GLU A 114 -0.50 -14.52 1.59
C GLU A 114 -0.05 -13.49 0.53
N ASN A 115 1.17 -12.96 0.64
CA ASN A 115 1.70 -11.95 -0.28
C ASN A 115 1.82 -12.49 -1.71
N THR A 116 2.20 -13.77 -1.88
CA THR A 116 2.37 -14.38 -3.21
C THR A 116 1.03 -14.55 -3.91
N ALA A 117 -0.02 -14.91 -3.16
CA ALA A 117 -1.37 -15.04 -3.69
C ALA A 117 -1.98 -13.70 -4.17
N ALA A 118 -1.37 -12.55 -3.87
CA ALA A 118 -1.79 -11.27 -4.43
C ALA A 118 -1.71 -11.21 -5.97
N ALA A 119 -0.82 -11.99 -6.59
CA ALA A 119 -0.69 -12.05 -8.04
C ALA A 119 -1.91 -12.69 -8.74
N GLU A 120 -2.70 -13.46 -8.00
CA GLU A 120 -3.91 -14.13 -8.51
C GLU A 120 -5.18 -13.26 -8.33
N VAL A 121 -5.07 -12.15 -7.60
CA VAL A 121 -6.22 -11.26 -7.34
C VAL A 121 -6.49 -10.39 -8.56
N SER A 122 -7.63 -10.63 -9.20
CA SER A 122 -8.12 -9.83 -10.32
C SER A 122 -9.02 -8.69 -9.84
N LEU A 123 -8.72 -7.46 -10.27
CA LEU A 123 -9.51 -6.27 -9.94
C LEU A 123 -10.28 -5.76 -11.16
N THR A 124 -11.56 -5.46 -10.96
CA THR A 124 -12.37 -4.79 -11.99
C THR A 124 -12.01 -3.31 -12.08
N ALA A 125 -12.32 -2.69 -13.23
CA ALA A 125 -12.14 -1.25 -13.41
C ALA A 125 -12.89 -0.41 -12.35
N ALA A 126 -14.06 -0.87 -11.89
CA ALA A 126 -14.83 -0.19 -10.85
C ALA A 126 -14.11 -0.22 -9.50
N GLN A 127 -13.53 -1.36 -9.13
CA GLN A 127 -12.76 -1.53 -7.89
C GLN A 127 -11.47 -0.72 -7.90
N LEU A 128 -10.76 -0.70 -9.03
CA LEU A 128 -9.57 0.15 -9.22
C LEU A 128 -9.92 1.62 -9.05
N ALA A 129 -11.00 2.08 -9.71
CA ALA A 129 -11.46 3.45 -9.59
C ALA A 129 -11.91 3.80 -8.15
N GLU A 130 -12.44 2.84 -7.40
CA GLU A 130 -12.76 3.01 -5.97
C GLU A 130 -11.50 3.20 -5.13
N LEU A 131 -10.47 2.37 -5.36
CA LEU A 131 -9.17 2.51 -4.69
C LEU A 131 -8.48 3.83 -5.04
N ASP A 132 -8.55 4.27 -6.29
CA ASP A 132 -7.99 5.55 -6.73
C ASP A 132 -8.67 6.74 -6.06
N ARG A 133 -10.00 6.70 -5.89
CA ARG A 133 -10.74 7.74 -5.16
C ARG A 133 -10.44 7.73 -3.66
N ALA A 134 -10.20 6.56 -3.08
CA ALA A 134 -9.88 6.45 -1.67
C ALA A 134 -8.46 6.92 -1.34
N ALA A 135 -7.55 6.78 -2.31
CA ALA A 135 -6.14 7.12 -2.18
C ALA A 135 -5.62 7.91 -3.40
N PRO A 136 -6.11 9.15 -3.63
CA PRO A 136 -5.53 10.01 -4.64
C PRO A 136 -4.10 10.40 -4.29
N VAL A 137 -3.35 10.89 -5.27
CA VAL A 137 -1.99 11.43 -5.04
C VAL A 137 -2.06 12.51 -3.95
N GLY A 138 -1.22 12.38 -2.91
CA GLY A 138 -1.20 13.29 -1.77
C GLY A 138 -2.28 13.03 -0.70
N ALA A 139 -3.05 11.95 -0.78
CA ALA A 139 -4.07 11.62 0.22
C ALA A 139 -3.53 11.33 1.63
N ALA A 140 -2.28 10.85 1.72
CA ALA A 140 -1.69 10.48 2.99
C ALA A 140 -1.45 11.72 3.88
N ALA A 141 -2.04 11.70 5.08
CA ALA A 141 -1.84 12.74 6.08
C ALA A 141 -0.52 12.52 6.83
N GLY A 142 0.24 13.60 7.02
CA GLY A 142 1.54 13.60 7.67
C GLY A 142 2.70 13.34 6.70
N ALA A 143 3.82 14.02 6.94
CA ALA A 143 5.05 13.81 6.19
C ALA A 143 5.54 12.36 6.33
N ARG A 144 6.28 11.90 5.33
CA ARG A 144 6.80 10.54 5.29
C ARG A 144 7.90 10.28 6.33
N TYR A 145 8.68 11.31 6.65
CA TYR A 145 9.78 11.30 7.62
C TYR A 145 9.61 12.48 8.58
#